data_AF-A0A6A4Z0Z9-F1
#
_entry.id   AF-A0A6A4Z0Z9-F1
#
_cell.length_a   1.000
_cell.length_b   1.000
_cell.length_c   1.000
_cell.angle_alpha   90.00
_cell.angle_beta   90.00
_cell.angle_gamma   90.00
#
_symmetry.space_group_name_H-M   'P 1'
#
loop_
_entity.id
_entity.type
_entity.pdbx_description
1 polymer ?
#
loop_
_entity_poly.entity_id
_entity_poly.type
_entity_poly.pdbx_seq_one_letter_code
_entity_poly.pdbx_strand_id
1 'polypeptide(L)'
;MAATAPAHAVPPLSLDNERRALQHLGALATVQLYQYATTLADDTAMLESGAIDPFSNRAQALYFVRGEKQVCAHFQQLAHEAQRVLSLPPHEAASVCRDMYEDADDVMSCYLADVIGYLVPASHNKQDDELMMMCIGEI
;
A
#
# COMPACT_ATOMS: atom_id res chain seq x y z
N MET A 1 9.81 -16.30 -18.46
CA MET A 1 9.89 -16.70 -17.05
C MET A 1 8.86 -15.86 -16.32
N ALA A 2 7.89 -16.47 -15.63
CA ALA A 2 7.00 -15.69 -14.77
C ALA A 2 7.88 -15.06 -13.69
N ALA A 3 7.96 -13.72 -13.64
CA ALA A 3 8.63 -13.05 -12.54
C ALA A 3 7.92 -13.49 -11.26
N THR A 4 8.66 -14.10 -10.34
CA THR A 4 8.14 -14.38 -9.00
C THR A 4 7.77 -13.04 -8.38
N ALA A 5 6.54 -12.93 -7.88
CA ALA A 5 6.05 -11.67 -7.33
C ALA A 5 6.96 -11.18 -6.17
N PRO A 6 7.08 -9.86 -5.95
CA PRO A 6 8.02 -9.28 -4.98
C PRO A 6 8.03 -9.93 -3.59
N ALA A 7 6.87 -10.35 -3.08
CA ALA A 7 6.74 -11.06 -1.81
C ALA A 7 7.53 -12.37 -1.77
N HIS A 8 7.83 -13.01 -2.90
CA HIS A 8 8.67 -14.21 -2.90
C HIS A 8 10.16 -13.90 -2.78
N ALA A 9 10.60 -12.69 -3.15
CA ALA A 9 11.99 -12.26 -2.98
C ALA A 9 12.26 -11.76 -1.55
N VAL A 10 11.29 -11.05 -0.97
CA VAL A 10 11.31 -10.64 0.44
C VAL A 10 9.95 -10.98 1.07
N PRO A 11 9.82 -12.18 1.67
CA PRO A 11 8.58 -12.65 2.28
C PRO A 11 8.01 -11.71 3.33
N PRO A 12 6.73 -11.32 3.22
CA PRO A 12 6.03 -10.69 4.34
C PRO A 12 5.95 -11.67 5.51
N LEU A 13 6.07 -11.16 6.74
CA LEU A 13 6.12 -12.00 7.94
C LEU A 13 4.73 -12.34 8.49
N SER A 14 3.85 -11.35 8.54
CA SER A 14 2.47 -11.47 9.01
C SER A 14 1.67 -10.22 8.62
N LEU A 15 0.33 -10.32 8.62
CA LEU A 15 -0.54 -9.17 8.32
C LEU A 15 -0.32 -8.02 9.31
N ASP A 16 -0.12 -8.33 10.60
CA ASP A 16 0.17 -7.30 11.60
C ASP A 16 1.54 -6.64 11.38
N ASN A 17 2.56 -7.42 11.01
CA ASN A 17 3.87 -6.87 10.68
C ASN A 17 3.78 -5.89 9.50
N GLU A 18 3.12 -6.30 8.41
CA GLU A 18 2.96 -5.45 7.24
C GLU A 18 2.13 -4.20 7.52
N ARG A 19 1.03 -4.35 8.27
CA ARG A 19 0.22 -3.22 8.73
C ARG A 19 1.08 -2.20 9.49
N ARG A 20 1.91 -2.67 10.42
CA ARG A 20 2.79 -1.81 11.24
C ARG A 20 3.91 -1.17 10.41
N ALA A 21 4.50 -1.92 9.48
CA ALA A 21 5.55 -1.41 8.60
C ALA A 21 5.00 -0.30 7.70
N LEU A 22 3.86 -0.52 7.04
CA LEU A 22 3.21 0.50 6.23
C LEU A 22 2.74 1.70 7.06
N GLN A 23 2.20 1.47 8.26
CA GLN A 23 1.83 2.56 9.15
C GLN A 23 3.03 3.44 9.50
N HIS A 24 4.18 2.83 9.77
CA HIS A 24 5.42 3.57 10.03
C HIS A 24 5.89 4.34 8.79
N LEU A 25 5.88 3.70 7.61
CA LEU A 25 6.25 4.35 6.36
C LEU A 25 5.35 5.55 6.02
N GLY A 26 4.03 5.39 6.16
CA GLY A 26 3.06 6.47 5.96
C GLY A 26 3.25 7.62 6.94
N ALA A 27 3.60 7.33 8.19
CA ALA A 27 3.93 8.35 9.18
C ALA A 27 5.22 9.12 8.81
N LEU A 28 6.27 8.42 8.36
CA LEU A 28 7.50 9.07 7.88
C LEU A 28 7.24 9.96 6.66
N ALA A 29 6.47 9.47 5.69
CA ALA A 29 6.08 10.24 4.51
C ALA A 29 5.27 11.49 4.90
N THR A 30 4.36 11.36 5.87
CA THR A 30 3.58 12.48 6.41
C THR A 30 4.50 13.53 7.05
N VAL A 31 5.43 13.10 7.90
CA VAL A 31 6.41 14.00 8.54
C VAL A 31 7.28 14.69 7.50
N GLN A 32 7.72 13.98 6.46
CA GLN A 32 8.51 14.56 5.38
C GLN A 32 7.72 15.63 4.61
N LEU A 33 6.44 15.38 4.29
CA LEU A 33 5.58 16.37 3.62
C LEU A 33 5.45 17.67 4.42
N TYR A 34 5.37 17.59 5.75
CA TYR A 34 5.31 18.76 6.63
C TYR A 34 6.61 19.59 6.68
N GLN A 35 7.74 19.05 6.21
CA GLN A 35 9.01 19.80 6.20
C GLN A 35 9.14 20.75 5.00
N TYR A 36 8.32 20.59 3.95
CA TYR A 36 8.37 21.48 2.80
C TYR A 36 7.66 22.79 3.06
N ALA A 37 8.23 23.89 2.55
CA ALA A 37 7.64 25.22 2.66
C ALA A 37 6.38 25.42 1.80
N THR A 38 6.18 24.57 0.79
CA THR A 38 5.05 24.61 -0.14
C THR A 38 4.36 23.27 -0.21
N THR A 39 3.07 23.25 -0.53
CA THR A 39 2.33 22.00 -0.76
C THR A 39 2.52 21.49 -2.19
N LEU A 40 2.07 20.26 -2.45
CA LEU A 40 2.05 19.71 -3.81
C LEU A 40 1.13 20.53 -4.75
N ALA A 41 0.03 21.04 -4.22
CA ALA A 41 -0.90 21.88 -4.97
C ALA A 41 -0.27 23.23 -5.34
N ASP A 42 0.47 23.85 -4.42
CA ASP A 42 1.19 25.11 -4.68
C ASP A 42 2.21 24.94 -5.80
N ASP A 43 3.01 23.87 -5.75
CA ASP A 43 4.02 23.59 -6.78
C ASP A 43 3.39 23.30 -8.15
N THR A 44 2.24 22.61 -8.16
CA THR A 44 1.49 22.32 -9.39
C THR A 44 0.94 23.59 -10.00
N ALA A 45 0.28 24.43 -9.20
CA ALA A 45 -0.24 25.73 -9.64
C ALA A 45 0.89 26.66 -10.15
N MET A 46 2.05 26.66 -9.48
CA MET A 46 3.20 27.45 -9.91
C MET A 46 3.72 27.02 -11.28
N LEU A 47 3.78 25.71 -11.57
CA LEU A 47 4.19 25.20 -12.88
C LEU A 47 3.15 25.46 -13.97
N GLU A 48 1.86 25.40 -13.64
CA GLU A 48 0.76 25.67 -14.58
C GLU A 48 0.55 27.17 -14.85
N SER A 49 1.00 28.04 -13.94
CA SER A 49 0.81 29.50 -14.05
C SER A 49 1.54 30.14 -15.24
N GLY A 50 2.54 29.47 -15.81
CA GLY A 50 3.43 30.04 -16.82
C GLY A 50 4.41 31.11 -16.27
N ALA A 51 4.45 31.33 -14.95
CA ALA A 51 5.32 32.32 -14.31
C ALA A 51 6.80 31.91 -14.25
N ILE A 52 7.13 30.66 -14.60
CA ILE A 52 8.49 30.13 -14.61
C ILE A 52 8.84 29.74 -16.04
N ASP A 53 9.98 30.25 -16.52
CA ASP A 53 10.51 29.89 -17.83
C ASP A 53 10.73 28.36 -17.93
N PRO A 54 10.20 27.71 -18.97
CA PRO A 54 10.47 26.29 -19.23
C PRO A 54 11.97 26.02 -19.32
N PHE A 55 12.39 24.83 -18.88
CA PHE A 55 13.79 24.38 -18.90
C PHE A 55 14.79 25.23 -18.10
N SER A 56 14.33 26.22 -17.33
CA SER A 56 15.17 26.96 -16.39
C SER A 56 15.58 26.09 -15.20
N ASN A 57 16.70 26.43 -14.55
CA ASN A 57 17.12 25.80 -13.30
C ASN A 57 16.01 25.87 -12.23
N ARG A 58 15.24 26.96 -12.23
CA ARG A 58 14.11 27.14 -11.32
C ARG A 58 12.99 26.14 -11.61
N ALA A 59 12.63 25.95 -12.88
CA ALA A 59 11.65 24.94 -13.27
C ALA A 59 12.12 23.54 -12.87
N GLN A 60 13.37 23.19 -13.18
CA GLN A 60 13.94 21.88 -12.83
C GLN A 60 13.92 21.60 -11.33
N ALA A 61 14.34 22.57 -10.50
CA ALA A 61 14.29 22.45 -9.05
C ALA A 61 12.85 22.25 -8.54
N LEU A 62 11.88 22.98 -9.10
CA LEU A 62 10.48 22.85 -8.73
C LEU A 62 9.90 21.48 -9.13
N TYR A 63 10.22 20.99 -10.33
CA TYR A 63 9.84 19.62 -10.75
C TYR A 63 10.40 18.56 -9.81
N PHE A 64 11.65 18.72 -9.37
CA PHE A 64 12.31 17.79 -8.44
C PHE A 64 11.60 17.77 -7.08
N VAL A 65 11.43 18.94 -6.46
CA VAL A 65 10.75 19.07 -5.16
C VAL A 65 9.30 18.57 -5.23
N ARG A 66 8.59 18.89 -6.32
CA ARG A 66 7.23 18.37 -6.56
C ARG A 66 7.23 16.84 -6.65
N GLY A 67 8.19 16.26 -7.38
CA GLY A 67 8.33 14.81 -7.53
C GLY A 67 8.56 14.08 -6.21
N GLU A 68 9.42 14.60 -5.34
CA GLU A 68 9.62 14.04 -4.00
C GLU A 68 8.32 14.04 -3.17
N LYS A 69 7.55 15.13 -3.24
CA LYS A 69 6.24 15.22 -2.59
C LYS A 69 5.24 14.22 -3.15
N GLN A 70 5.24 14.01 -4.48
CA GLN A 70 4.37 13.01 -5.11
C GLN A 70 4.66 11.60 -4.59
N VAL A 71 5.93 11.25 -4.45
CA VAL A 71 6.35 9.95 -3.87
C VAL A 71 5.88 9.83 -2.42
N CYS A 72 6.08 10.86 -1.59
CA CYS A 72 5.62 10.84 -0.20
C CYS A 72 4.09 10.72 -0.10
N ALA A 73 3.36 11.51 -0.89
CA ALA A 73 1.89 11.45 -0.92
C ALA A 73 1.38 10.07 -1.35
N HIS A 74 2.04 9.44 -2.32
CA HIS A 74 1.73 8.08 -2.74
C HIS A 74 1.88 7.08 -1.57
N PHE A 75 3.02 7.07 -0.87
CA PHE A 75 3.22 6.15 0.26
C PHE A 75 2.31 6.45 1.46
N GLN A 76 1.98 7.72 1.69
CA GLN A 76 0.99 8.10 2.69
C GLN A 76 -0.39 7.52 2.37
N GLN A 77 -0.84 7.65 1.11
CA GLN A 77 -2.11 7.10 0.65
C GLN A 77 -2.11 5.57 0.68
N LEU A 78 -1.04 4.94 0.17
CA LEU A 78 -0.85 3.50 0.18
C LEU A 78 -0.98 2.94 1.60
N ALA A 79 -0.26 3.54 2.56
CA ALA A 79 -0.33 3.13 3.95
C ALA A 79 -1.74 3.26 4.54
N HIS A 80 -2.44 4.36 4.26
CA HIS A 80 -3.80 4.60 4.78
C HIS A 80 -4.81 3.60 4.20
N GLU A 81 -4.75 3.33 2.91
CA GLU A 81 -5.67 2.42 2.22
C GLU A 81 -5.41 0.96 2.56
N ALA A 82 -4.14 0.50 2.46
CA ALA A 82 -3.78 -0.88 2.72
C ALA A 82 -4.04 -1.28 4.19
N GLN A 83 -3.87 -0.36 5.14
CA GLN A 83 -4.18 -0.61 6.55
C GLN A 83 -5.63 -1.07 6.78
N ARG A 84 -6.59 -0.60 5.96
CA ARG A 84 -7.99 -1.00 6.10
C ARG A 84 -8.17 -2.49 5.83
N VAL A 85 -7.47 -3.03 4.84
CA VAL A 85 -7.53 -4.46 4.48
C VAL A 85 -6.66 -5.28 5.44
N LEU A 86 -5.43 -4.84 5.73
CA LEU A 86 -4.49 -5.56 6.58
C LEU A 86 -4.89 -5.63 8.07
N SER A 87 -5.86 -4.81 8.49
CA SER A 87 -6.42 -4.86 9.85
C SER A 87 -7.55 -5.88 10.01
N LEU A 88 -8.03 -6.46 8.90
CA LEU A 88 -9.09 -7.47 8.93
C LEU A 88 -8.53 -8.83 9.36
N PRO A 89 -9.37 -9.73 9.90
CA PRO A 89 -9.05 -11.14 10.06
C PRO A 89 -8.54 -11.76 8.74
N PRO A 90 -7.60 -12.73 8.75
CA PRO A 90 -6.97 -13.24 7.53
C PRO A 90 -7.93 -13.70 6.43
N HIS A 91 -9.03 -14.39 6.80
CA HIS A 91 -10.02 -14.87 5.84
C HIS A 91 -10.83 -13.71 5.20
N GLU A 92 -11.14 -12.68 5.99
CA GLU A 92 -11.86 -11.50 5.52
C GLU A 92 -10.97 -10.64 4.65
N ALA A 93 -9.70 -10.43 5.04
CA ALA A 93 -8.69 -9.78 4.22
C ALA A 93 -8.53 -10.46 2.85
N ALA A 94 -8.48 -11.79 2.83
CA ALA A 94 -8.41 -12.56 1.58
C ALA A 94 -9.69 -12.44 0.73
N SER A 95 -10.88 -12.38 1.33
CA SER A 95 -12.12 -12.14 0.58
C SER A 95 -12.13 -10.73 -0.02
N VAL A 96 -11.88 -9.71 0.79
CA VAL A 96 -11.84 -8.30 0.33
C VAL A 96 -10.79 -8.11 -0.75
N CYS A 97 -9.60 -8.70 -0.59
CA CYS A 97 -8.55 -8.65 -1.60
C CYS A 97 -9.02 -9.24 -2.94
N ARG A 98 -9.69 -10.39 -2.90
CA ARG A 98 -10.24 -11.05 -4.09
C ARG A 98 -11.31 -10.19 -4.77
N ASP A 99 -12.29 -9.75 -3.98
CA ASP A 99 -13.49 -9.11 -4.51
C ASP A 99 -13.25 -7.69 -5.02
N MET A 100 -12.27 -6.97 -4.45
CA MET A 100 -12.04 -5.55 -4.74
C MET A 100 -10.74 -5.27 -5.49
N TYR A 101 -9.75 -6.16 -5.44
CA TYR A 101 -8.38 -5.86 -5.87
C TYR A 101 -7.79 -6.89 -6.85
N GLU A 102 -8.36 -8.10 -7.01
CA GLU A 102 -7.78 -9.14 -7.88
C GLU A 102 -7.75 -8.76 -9.36
N ASP A 103 -8.79 -8.05 -9.84
CA ASP A 103 -8.93 -7.66 -11.25
C ASP A 103 -8.36 -6.25 -11.56
N ALA A 104 -7.83 -5.55 -10.55
CA ALA A 104 -7.36 -4.19 -10.70
C ALA A 104 -5.85 -4.14 -10.96
N ASP A 105 -5.43 -3.50 -12.05
CA ASP A 105 -4.02 -3.39 -12.48
C ASP A 105 -3.33 -2.12 -11.93
N ASP A 106 -3.68 -1.73 -10.70
CA ASP A 106 -3.05 -0.61 -10.02
C ASP A 106 -2.07 -1.07 -8.93
N VAL A 107 -1.22 -0.15 -8.47
CA VAL A 107 -0.12 -0.44 -7.53
C VAL A 107 -0.64 -1.00 -6.20
N MET A 108 -1.76 -0.49 -5.68
CA MET A 108 -2.35 -0.96 -4.42
C MET A 108 -2.80 -2.41 -4.58
N SER A 109 -3.52 -2.67 -5.67
CA SER A 109 -4.09 -3.97 -5.98
C SER A 109 -3.01 -5.03 -6.14
N CYS A 110 -1.95 -4.71 -6.90
CA CYS A 110 -0.76 -5.55 -7.02
C CYS A 110 -0.10 -5.84 -5.66
N TYR A 111 0.07 -4.81 -4.84
CA TYR A 111 0.71 -4.96 -3.52
C TYR A 111 -0.12 -5.84 -2.57
N LEU A 112 -1.43 -5.59 -2.46
CA LEU A 112 -2.31 -6.34 -1.57
C LEU A 112 -2.46 -7.79 -2.04
N ALA A 113 -2.63 -8.04 -3.33
CA ALA A 113 -2.73 -9.37 -3.89
C ALA A 113 -1.47 -10.20 -3.62
N ASP A 114 -0.29 -9.60 -3.75
CA ASP A 114 1.00 -10.26 -3.48
C ASP A 114 1.17 -10.58 -1.99
N VAL A 115 0.96 -9.61 -1.10
CA VAL A 115 1.11 -9.80 0.35
C VAL A 115 0.09 -10.79 0.90
N ILE A 116 -1.19 -10.61 0.57
CA ILE A 116 -2.28 -11.44 1.10
C ILE A 116 -2.23 -12.83 0.47
N GLY A 117 -1.96 -12.93 -0.84
CA GLY A 117 -1.80 -14.21 -1.52
C GLY A 117 -0.65 -15.05 -0.95
N TYR A 118 0.44 -14.40 -0.52
CA TYR A 118 1.54 -15.07 0.16
C TYR A 118 1.18 -15.53 1.59
N LEU A 119 0.61 -14.64 2.40
CA LEU A 119 0.35 -14.89 3.82
C LEU A 119 -0.90 -15.74 4.10
N VAL A 120 -1.89 -15.67 3.21
CA VAL A 120 -3.16 -16.39 3.32
C VAL A 120 -3.39 -17.17 2.03
N PRO A 121 -2.63 -18.24 1.78
CA PRO A 121 -2.82 -19.05 0.59
C PRO A 121 -4.25 -19.59 0.57
N ALA A 122 -4.81 -19.85 -0.62
CA ALA A 122 -6.14 -20.44 -0.81
C ALA A 122 -6.31 -21.86 -0.18
N SER A 123 -5.32 -22.33 0.58
CA SER A 123 -5.22 -23.64 1.22
C SER A 123 -5.45 -23.55 2.75
N HIS A 124 -6.57 -22.96 3.18
CA HIS A 124 -7.26 -23.37 4.41
C HIS A 124 -8.70 -23.66 4.04
N ASN A 125 -8.88 -24.82 3.42
CA ASN A 125 -10.12 -25.23 2.78
C ASN A 125 -10.93 -26.06 3.79
N LYS A 126 -11.85 -25.40 4.52
CA LYS A 126 -13.01 -25.95 5.27
C LYS A 126 -12.85 -27.06 6.33
N GLN A 127 -11.78 -27.87 6.34
CA GLN A 127 -11.68 -29.05 7.21
C GLN A 127 -11.31 -28.72 8.67
N ASP A 128 -10.53 -27.66 8.89
CA ASP A 128 -10.12 -27.29 10.27
C ASP A 128 -11.23 -26.56 11.04
N ASP A 129 -12.12 -25.84 10.35
CA ASP A 129 -13.28 -25.20 10.97
C ASP A 129 -14.37 -26.22 11.38
N GLU A 130 -14.56 -27.30 10.60
CA GLU A 130 -15.42 -28.42 11.00
C GLU A 130 -14.82 -29.22 12.17
N LEU A 131 -13.50 -29.41 12.22
CA LEU A 131 -12.80 -30.06 13.32
C LEU A 131 -12.85 -29.23 14.62
N MET A 132 -12.71 -27.91 14.54
CA MET A 132 -12.86 -27.01 15.69
C MET A 132 -14.31 -27.00 16.20
N MET A 133 -15.31 -26.95 15.31
CA MET A 133 -16.72 -27.00 15.71
C MET A 133 -17.15 -28.36 16.25
N MET A 134 -16.55 -29.47 15.80
CA MET A 134 -16.78 -30.80 16.40
C MET A 134 -16.20 -30.93 17.81
N CYS A 135 -15.04 -30.33 18.09
CA CYS A 135 -14.41 -30.45 19.42
C CYS A 135 -15.11 -29.64 20.53
N ILE A 136 -15.94 -28.66 20.17
CA ILE A 136 -16.64 -27.79 21.13
C ILE A 136 -18.08 -28.29 21.41
N GLY A 137 -18.57 -29.26 20.63
CA GLY A 137 -19.93 -29.81 20.75
C GLY A 137 -20.09 -31.04 21.67
N GLU A 138 -19.01 -31.55 22.28
CA GLU A 138 -19.04 -32.75 23.14
C GLU A 138 -18.66 -32.45 24.61
N ILE A 139 -19.34 -31.48 25.24
CA ILE A 139 -19.40 -31.36 26.72
C ILE A 139 -20.85 -31.31 27.17
#